data_AF-A0A841DVR1-F1
#
_entry.id   AF-A0A841DVR1-F1
#
_cell.length_a   1.000
_cell.length_b   1.000
_cell.length_c   1.000
_cell.angle_alpha   90.00
_cell.angle_beta   90.00
_cell.angle_gamma   90.00
#
_symmetry.space_group_name_H-M   'P 1'
#
loop_
_entity.id
_entity.type
_entity.pdbx_description
1 polymer ?
#
loop_
_entity_poly.entity_id
_entity_poly.type
_entity_poly.pdbx_seq_one_letter_code
_entity_poly.pdbx_strand_id
1 'polypeptide(L)'
;MDEEAVRTLAGLSEADADAFLLKVRTAGLGALLGSPLQMLDLLRHWQEHGDVPAKVGDSMAYSVVRLMREEGAFREAPVQLPDQMLVVARRLAAFAMFCGNGRFHLGAKDHAGALPVQNLPSDAEPGSTANFNLKAYKEVLGTVLFTSGTADVLAFAHGAYAEFLAAEYLVHRRIGGARLRSLLGCDPDGVVPGAMLPVLGWLLTKSSDIDPELVERNAKGLLQSTIVEVADNELKAHLAKAVLRGTTAGWLVEPWGMDLSGLAHPGLAVEIRAAVASPANKWQALWLCRIARDCVVRDVTPELRSLAFDNAWPTMVRSEAVAALAVTADGATLAGLEPLLSLSATEDPDDEVLGATLRAVLPDHVPADIIAASIRPTRRRRYIGYAQMLERIPTLVRAEDLIHLLAAAGQMDRDLLDSDLSRYTRSLIDAAWIHWDQPGIPAALARLLVHLRPAHLYEDGPSCRGLRQHLASGDNLE
;
A
#
# COMPACT_ATOMS: atom_id res chain seq x y z
N MET A 1 7.33 7.37 7.14
CA MET A 1 8.37 8.32 7.62
C MET A 1 8.68 7.96 9.06
N ASP A 2 9.95 7.97 9.45
CA ASP A 2 10.40 7.59 10.79
C ASP A 2 9.92 8.60 11.85
N GLU A 3 9.59 8.16 13.06
CA GLU A 3 9.20 9.04 14.18
C GLU A 3 10.30 10.05 14.50
N GLU A 4 11.56 9.65 14.32
CA GLU A 4 12.74 10.49 14.50
C GLU A 4 12.82 11.64 13.48
N ALA A 5 12.34 11.40 12.25
CA ALA A 5 12.27 12.42 11.21
C ALA A 5 11.19 13.48 11.51
N VAL A 6 10.03 13.06 12.05
CA VAL A 6 8.98 14.00 12.49
C VAL A 6 9.49 14.90 13.61
N ARG A 7 10.21 14.34 14.58
CA ARG A 7 10.79 15.09 15.71
C ARG A 7 11.81 16.14 15.25
N THR A 8 12.65 15.79 14.29
CA THR A 8 13.70 16.69 13.78
C THR A 8 13.12 17.81 12.91
N LEU A 9 12.10 17.52 12.09
CA LEU A 9 11.45 18.50 11.22
C LEU A 9 10.57 19.50 11.98
N ALA A 10 10.02 19.10 13.13
CA ALA A 10 9.06 19.93 13.85
C ALA A 10 9.70 20.98 14.78
N GLY A 11 10.97 20.84 15.16
CA GLY A 11 11.64 21.73 16.13
C GLY A 11 10.94 21.79 17.50
N LEU A 12 10.09 20.80 17.80
CA LEU A 12 9.32 20.69 19.03
C LEU A 12 10.18 20.13 20.17
N SER A 13 9.82 20.44 21.42
CA SER A 13 10.36 19.70 22.56
C SER A 13 9.90 18.25 22.51
N GLU A 14 10.63 17.34 23.16
CA GLU A 14 10.30 15.90 23.16
C GLU A 14 8.88 15.63 23.70
N ALA A 15 8.49 16.34 24.77
CA ALA A 15 7.15 16.24 25.34
C ALA A 15 6.04 16.75 24.40
N ASP A 16 6.30 17.84 23.66
CA ASP A 16 5.34 18.40 22.70
C ASP A 16 5.20 17.51 21.45
N ALA A 17 6.30 16.90 21.01
CA ALA A 17 6.28 15.97 19.88
C ALA A 17 5.48 14.71 20.20
N ASP A 18 5.64 14.14 21.40
CA ASP A 18 4.87 12.97 21.83
C ASP A 18 3.38 13.31 22.00
N ALA A 19 3.07 14.48 22.56
CA ALA A 19 1.69 14.97 22.66
C ALA A 19 1.05 15.16 21.28
N PHE A 20 1.76 15.77 20.33
CA PHE A 20 1.33 15.93 18.94
C PHE A 20 1.07 14.57 18.27
N LEU A 21 2.03 13.65 18.32
CA LEU A 21 1.91 12.32 17.69
C LEU A 21 0.76 11.52 18.29
N LEU A 22 0.57 11.58 19.61
CA LEU A 22 -0.58 10.96 20.26
C LEU A 22 -1.89 11.57 19.75
N LYS A 23 -1.95 12.89 19.56
CA LYS A 23 -3.14 13.56 19.06
C LYS A 23 -3.46 13.24 17.61
N VAL A 24 -2.46 13.24 16.74
CA VAL A 24 -2.56 12.77 15.35
C VAL A 24 -3.10 11.33 15.28
N ARG A 25 -2.58 10.42 16.13
CA ARG A 25 -3.05 9.03 16.17
C ARG A 25 -4.50 8.92 16.65
N THR A 26 -4.85 9.61 17.73
CA THR A 26 -6.21 9.57 18.28
C THR A 26 -7.25 10.19 17.34
N ALA A 27 -6.86 11.19 16.54
CA ALA A 27 -7.69 11.77 15.48
C ALA A 27 -7.69 10.96 14.17
N GLY A 28 -6.94 9.85 14.09
CA GLY A 28 -6.87 9.01 12.89
C GLY A 28 -6.12 9.65 11.71
N LEU A 29 -5.27 10.65 11.95
CA LEU A 29 -4.55 11.41 10.93
C LEU A 29 -3.15 10.86 10.63
N GLY A 30 -2.78 9.69 11.19
CA GLY A 30 -1.42 9.15 11.12
C GLY A 30 -0.89 8.97 9.70
N ALA A 31 -1.74 8.61 8.75
CA ALA A 31 -1.35 8.45 7.34
C ALA A 31 -0.86 9.77 6.71
N LEU A 32 -1.39 10.92 7.14
CA LEU A 32 -0.97 12.23 6.64
C LEU A 32 0.49 12.56 7.00
N LEU A 33 1.06 11.92 8.02
CA LEU A 33 2.49 12.06 8.33
C LEU A 33 3.38 11.48 7.23
N GLY A 34 2.87 10.63 6.35
CA GLY A 34 3.61 10.12 5.19
C GLY A 34 3.87 11.17 4.11
N SER A 35 3.11 12.27 4.10
CA SER A 35 3.22 13.36 3.13
C SER A 35 3.86 14.59 3.80
N PRO A 36 5.04 15.05 3.35
CA PRO A 36 5.70 16.22 3.93
C PRO A 36 4.81 17.46 3.98
N LEU A 37 3.99 17.69 2.95
CA LEU A 37 3.10 18.84 2.88
C LEU A 37 1.98 18.75 3.92
N GLN A 38 1.35 17.59 4.05
CA GLN A 38 0.25 17.39 5.01
C GLN A 38 0.77 17.37 6.45
N MET A 39 1.94 16.79 6.68
CA MET A 39 2.62 16.88 7.98
C MET A 39 2.87 18.35 8.37
N LEU A 40 3.39 19.17 7.45
CA LEU A 40 3.63 20.59 7.73
C LEU A 40 2.33 21.33 8.06
N ASP A 41 1.23 21.01 7.38
CA ASP A 41 -0.08 21.61 7.69
C ASP A 41 -0.60 21.18 9.08
N LEU A 42 -0.43 19.90 9.46
CA LEU A 42 -0.79 19.41 10.80
C LEU A 42 0.05 20.09 11.89
N LEU A 43 1.37 20.23 11.67
CA LEU A 43 2.27 20.91 12.61
C LEU A 43 1.92 22.38 12.78
N ARG A 44 1.61 23.09 11.68
CA ARG A 44 1.16 24.49 11.75
C ARG A 44 -0.17 24.61 12.49
N HIS A 45 -1.14 23.75 12.21
CA HIS A 45 -2.41 23.75 12.92
C HIS A 45 -2.22 23.55 14.43
N TRP A 46 -1.35 22.61 14.82
CA TRP A 46 -0.97 22.37 16.21
C TRP A 46 -0.32 23.60 16.87
N GLN A 47 0.62 24.25 16.19
CA GLN A 47 1.28 25.46 16.70
C GLN A 47 0.32 26.65 16.86
N GLU A 48 -0.66 26.77 15.97
CA GLU A 48 -1.63 27.88 15.98
C GLU A 48 -2.79 27.68 16.99
N HIS A 49 -3.30 26.45 17.11
CA HIS A 49 -4.54 26.16 17.84
C HIS A 49 -4.33 25.30 19.10
N GLY A 50 -3.14 24.72 19.28
CA GLY A 50 -2.86 23.77 20.36
C GLY A 50 -3.55 22.42 20.21
N ASP A 51 -4.08 22.11 19.02
CA ASP A 51 -4.74 20.84 18.71
C ASP A 51 -4.54 20.48 17.23
N VAL A 52 -4.93 19.26 16.84
CA VAL A 52 -4.95 18.81 15.44
C VAL A 52 -6.38 18.83 14.88
N PRO A 53 -6.57 18.90 13.55
CA PRO A 53 -7.89 18.79 12.95
C PRO A 53 -8.62 17.51 13.36
N ALA A 54 -9.94 17.56 13.55
CA ALA A 54 -10.69 16.40 14.03
C ALA A 54 -10.75 15.25 13.02
N LYS A 55 -10.67 15.57 11.72
CA LYS A 55 -10.67 14.62 10.60
C LYS A 55 -9.88 15.21 9.43
N VAL A 56 -9.53 14.35 8.47
CA VAL A 56 -8.73 14.78 7.32
C VAL A 56 -9.44 15.82 6.45
N GLY A 57 -10.77 15.75 6.34
CA GLY A 57 -11.54 16.78 5.65
C GLY A 57 -11.35 18.17 6.25
N ASP A 58 -11.17 18.26 7.56
CA ASP A 58 -10.92 19.53 8.26
C ASP A 58 -9.47 19.98 8.06
N SER A 59 -8.52 19.04 8.05
CA SER A 59 -7.13 19.32 7.68
C SER A 59 -7.04 19.89 6.26
N MET A 60 -7.74 19.28 5.30
CA MET A 60 -7.75 19.75 3.91
C MET A 60 -8.44 21.12 3.79
N ALA A 61 -9.54 21.35 4.51
CA ALA A 61 -10.20 22.64 4.57
C ALA A 61 -9.25 23.73 5.13
N TYR A 62 -8.53 23.41 6.20
CA TYR A 62 -7.52 24.29 6.78
C TYR A 62 -6.40 24.62 5.77
N SER A 63 -5.81 23.62 5.11
CA SER A 63 -4.78 23.83 4.08
C SER A 63 -5.25 24.74 2.96
N VAL A 64 -6.47 24.52 2.44
CA VAL A 64 -7.06 25.36 1.39
C VAL A 64 -7.23 26.81 1.85
N VAL A 65 -7.81 27.04 3.03
CA VAL A 65 -7.99 28.39 3.57
C VAL A 65 -6.64 29.07 3.80
N ARG A 66 -5.66 28.34 4.33
CA ARG A 66 -4.31 28.85 4.55
C ARG A 66 -3.65 29.26 3.23
N LEU A 67 -3.67 28.39 2.22
CA LEU A 67 -3.09 28.66 0.90
C LEU A 67 -3.82 29.79 0.13
N MET A 68 -5.08 30.04 0.44
CA MET A 68 -5.78 31.21 -0.11
C MET A 68 -5.36 32.52 0.58
N ARG A 69 -4.93 32.45 1.85
CA ARG A 69 -4.52 33.61 2.66
C ARG A 69 -3.03 33.92 2.59
N GLU A 70 -2.19 32.94 2.33
CA GLU A 70 -0.73 33.10 2.32
C GLU A 70 -0.33 34.06 1.19
N GLU A 71 0.14 35.24 1.57
CA GLU A 71 0.62 36.27 0.65
C GLU A 71 1.93 35.78 0.02
N GLY A 72 1.94 35.58 -1.30
CA GLY A 72 3.21 35.40 -2.01
C GLY A 72 3.94 36.74 -2.10
N ALA A 73 5.28 36.72 -2.05
CA ALA A 73 6.14 37.91 -2.09
C ALA A 73 5.94 38.86 -3.31
N PHE A 74 5.12 38.45 -4.29
CA PHE A 74 4.84 39.17 -5.53
C PHE A 74 3.33 39.36 -5.80
N ARG A 75 2.46 39.24 -4.80
CA ARG A 75 0.99 39.19 -4.99
C ARG A 75 0.27 40.24 -4.15
N GLU A 76 -0.72 40.91 -4.75
CA GLU A 76 -1.56 41.93 -4.08
C GLU A 76 -2.48 41.30 -3.03
N ALA A 77 -2.78 42.05 -1.97
CA ALA A 77 -3.69 41.62 -0.92
C ALA A 77 -5.12 41.40 -1.48
N PRO A 78 -5.82 40.33 -1.08
CA PRO A 78 -7.18 40.05 -1.54
C PRO A 78 -8.17 41.13 -1.10
N VAL A 79 -9.13 41.43 -1.98
CA VAL A 79 -10.23 42.38 -1.78
C VAL A 79 -11.49 41.67 -1.29
N GLN A 80 -11.67 40.40 -1.63
CA GLN A 80 -12.77 39.56 -1.18
C GLN A 80 -12.53 38.99 0.22
N LEU A 81 -13.64 38.76 0.93
CA LEU A 81 -13.61 38.05 2.20
C LEU A 81 -13.23 36.57 1.96
N PRO A 82 -12.53 35.90 2.91
CA PRO A 82 -12.09 34.52 2.75
C PRO A 82 -13.19 33.53 2.34
N ASP A 83 -14.40 33.68 2.90
CA ASP A 83 -15.54 32.80 2.59
C ASP A 83 -16.01 32.97 1.13
N GLN A 84 -15.91 34.19 0.58
CA GLN A 84 -16.27 34.47 -0.82
C GLN A 84 -15.23 33.87 -1.77
N MET A 85 -13.94 34.01 -1.42
CA MET A 85 -12.85 33.39 -2.17
C MET A 85 -13.00 31.87 -2.22
N LEU A 86 -13.40 31.24 -1.11
CA LEU A 86 -13.63 29.80 -1.05
C LEU A 86 -14.75 29.36 -2.02
N VAL A 87 -15.83 30.12 -2.15
CA VAL A 87 -16.90 29.80 -3.11
C VAL A 87 -16.38 29.89 -4.55
N VAL A 88 -15.57 30.90 -4.87
CA VAL A 88 -14.94 31.04 -6.19
C VAL A 88 -13.96 29.89 -6.45
N ALA A 89 -13.15 29.50 -5.46
CA ALA A 89 -12.20 28.39 -5.56
C ALA A 89 -12.92 27.04 -5.80
N ARG A 90 -14.02 26.77 -5.09
CA ARG A 90 -14.88 25.59 -5.32
C ARG A 90 -15.41 25.55 -6.75
N ARG A 91 -15.83 26.70 -7.29
CA ARG A 91 -16.33 26.80 -8.67
C ARG A 91 -15.21 26.55 -9.71
N LEU A 92 -14.03 27.11 -9.50
CA LEU A 92 -12.86 26.84 -10.35
C LEU A 92 -12.49 25.35 -10.32
N ALA A 93 -12.52 24.71 -9.16
CA ALA A 93 -12.30 23.27 -9.03
C ALA A 93 -13.35 22.45 -9.79
N ALA A 94 -14.62 22.84 -9.73
CA ALA A 94 -15.68 22.19 -10.49
C ALA A 94 -15.45 22.29 -12.01
N PHE A 95 -15.00 23.44 -12.53
CA PHE A 95 -14.62 23.56 -13.94
C PHE A 95 -13.40 22.70 -14.28
N ALA A 96 -12.39 22.67 -13.40
CA ALA A 96 -11.20 21.87 -13.59
C ALA A 96 -11.53 20.37 -13.72
N MET A 97 -12.38 19.85 -12.84
CA MET A 97 -12.70 18.42 -12.77
C MET A 97 -13.77 17.99 -13.77
N PHE A 98 -14.90 18.71 -13.87
CA PHE A 98 -16.06 18.24 -14.63
C PHE A 98 -16.11 18.73 -16.09
N CYS A 99 -15.28 19.71 -16.46
CA CYS A 99 -15.18 20.20 -17.84
C CYS A 99 -13.90 19.75 -18.55
N GLY A 100 -13.05 18.94 -17.90
CA GLY A 100 -11.79 18.44 -18.46
C GLY A 100 -10.72 19.51 -18.69
N ASN A 101 -10.86 20.70 -18.11
CA ASN A 101 -9.95 21.84 -18.29
C ASN A 101 -9.37 22.30 -16.95
N GLY A 102 -8.34 21.60 -16.45
CA GLY A 102 -7.65 21.93 -15.20
C GLY A 102 -6.68 23.11 -15.26
N ARG A 103 -6.68 23.86 -16.36
CA ARG A 103 -5.73 24.96 -16.64
C ARG A 103 -6.50 26.21 -17.00
N PHE A 104 -6.12 27.34 -16.42
CA PHE A 104 -6.74 28.65 -16.61
C PHE A 104 -5.70 29.61 -17.16
N HIS A 105 -6.01 30.42 -18.17
CA HIS A 105 -5.05 31.42 -18.66
C HIS A 105 -5.55 32.85 -18.46
N LEU A 106 -4.65 33.72 -18.03
CA LEU A 106 -4.93 35.14 -17.74
C LEU A 106 -4.73 36.06 -18.94
N GLY A 107 -3.98 35.59 -19.96
CA GLY A 107 -3.60 36.37 -21.13
C GLY A 107 -4.66 36.44 -22.22
N ALA A 108 -4.54 37.43 -23.10
CA ALA A 108 -5.44 37.67 -24.22
C ALA A 108 -5.25 36.71 -25.42
N LYS A 109 -4.13 35.99 -25.47
CA LYS A 109 -3.86 34.98 -26.50
C LYS A 109 -4.38 33.63 -26.02
N ASP A 110 -5.10 32.94 -26.90
CA ASP A 110 -5.58 31.59 -26.62
C ASP A 110 -4.41 30.62 -26.41
N HIS A 111 -4.56 29.77 -25.39
CA HIS A 111 -3.63 28.69 -25.11
C HIS A 111 -4.34 27.34 -25.25
N ALA A 112 -3.82 26.48 -26.12
CA ALA A 112 -4.38 25.14 -26.32
C ALA A 112 -4.42 24.35 -25.01
N GLY A 113 -5.60 23.84 -24.65
CA GLY A 113 -5.82 23.08 -23.42
C GLY A 113 -5.87 23.92 -22.13
N ALA A 114 -6.03 25.24 -22.22
CA ALA A 114 -6.32 26.11 -21.09
C ALA A 114 -7.59 26.94 -21.34
N LEU A 115 -8.37 27.14 -20.29
CA LEU A 115 -9.62 27.91 -20.35
C LEU A 115 -9.33 29.41 -20.12
N PRO A 116 -9.71 30.31 -21.05
CA PRO A 116 -9.59 31.74 -20.83
C PRO A 116 -10.43 32.17 -19.64
N VAL A 117 -9.84 32.86 -18.67
CA VAL A 117 -10.57 33.30 -17.47
C VAL A 117 -11.70 34.27 -17.81
N GLN A 118 -11.57 35.04 -18.90
CA GLN A 118 -12.65 35.91 -19.40
C GLN A 118 -13.88 35.16 -19.92
N ASN A 119 -13.75 33.86 -20.24
CA ASN A 119 -14.85 33.03 -20.73
C ASN A 119 -15.55 32.27 -19.60
N LEU A 120 -15.08 32.42 -18.35
CA LEU A 120 -15.74 31.83 -17.21
C LEU A 120 -17.10 32.51 -16.96
N PRO A 121 -18.17 31.74 -16.73
CA PRO A 121 -19.48 32.31 -16.46
C PRO A 121 -19.47 33.22 -15.23
N SER A 122 -20.17 34.35 -15.32
CA SER A 122 -20.27 35.35 -14.24
C SER A 122 -21.56 35.30 -13.44
N ASP A 123 -22.42 34.32 -13.73
CA ASP A 123 -23.68 34.11 -13.02
C ASP A 123 -23.42 33.87 -11.52
N ALA A 124 -24.31 34.40 -10.69
CA ALA A 124 -24.25 34.19 -9.25
C ALA A 124 -24.49 32.71 -8.88
N GLU A 125 -23.81 32.25 -7.83
CA GLU A 125 -24.07 30.95 -7.21
C GLU A 125 -25.24 31.07 -6.21
N PRO A 126 -26.18 30.10 -6.17
CA PRO A 126 -27.30 30.09 -5.23
C PRO A 126 -26.82 30.19 -3.79
N GLY A 127 -27.36 31.14 -3.03
CA GLY A 127 -27.02 31.33 -1.62
C GLY A 127 -25.63 31.96 -1.37
N SER A 128 -24.93 32.42 -2.42
CA SER A 128 -23.63 33.10 -2.29
C SER A 128 -23.77 34.61 -2.44
N THR A 129 -22.98 35.35 -1.64
CA THR A 129 -22.76 36.79 -1.80
C THR A 129 -21.45 37.11 -2.54
N ALA A 130 -20.71 36.09 -2.95
CA ALA A 130 -19.46 36.26 -3.68
C ALA A 130 -19.70 36.87 -5.07
N ASN A 131 -18.72 37.65 -5.53
CA ASN A 131 -18.73 38.20 -6.87
C ASN A 131 -18.04 37.22 -7.83
N PHE A 132 -18.63 36.96 -8.99
CA PHE A 132 -18.12 36.01 -10.00
C PHE A 132 -17.65 36.74 -11.26
N ASN A 133 -16.94 37.84 -11.08
CA ASN A 133 -16.38 38.60 -12.19
C ASN A 133 -14.91 38.26 -12.44
N LEU A 134 -14.35 38.80 -13.54
CA LEU A 134 -12.95 38.59 -13.91
C LEU A 134 -11.97 38.96 -12.78
N LYS A 135 -12.26 40.01 -11.99
CA LYS A 135 -11.41 40.42 -10.87
C LYS A 135 -11.39 39.35 -9.78
N ALA A 136 -12.55 38.82 -9.40
CA ALA A 136 -12.67 37.75 -8.41
C ALA A 136 -11.92 36.47 -8.81
N TYR A 137 -12.05 36.07 -10.08
CA TYR A 137 -11.32 34.91 -10.59
C TYR A 137 -9.81 35.13 -10.55
N LYS A 138 -9.34 36.31 -11.01
CA LYS A 138 -7.91 36.68 -10.96
C LYS A 138 -7.36 36.69 -9.54
N GLU A 139 -8.14 37.18 -8.60
CA GLU A 139 -7.77 37.25 -7.19
C GLU A 139 -7.54 35.84 -6.60
N VAL A 140 -8.49 34.93 -6.78
CA VAL A 140 -8.35 33.54 -6.28
C VAL A 140 -7.25 32.77 -7.01
N LEU A 141 -7.16 32.93 -8.34
CA LEU A 141 -6.07 32.34 -9.15
C LEU A 141 -4.69 32.92 -8.79
N GLY A 142 -4.64 34.10 -8.17
CA GLY A 142 -3.43 34.74 -7.69
C GLY A 142 -2.92 34.17 -6.35
N THR A 143 -3.67 33.30 -5.67
CA THR A 143 -3.26 32.71 -4.38
C THR A 143 -2.24 31.58 -4.53
N VAL A 144 -1.61 31.12 -3.44
CA VAL A 144 -0.67 29.98 -3.48
C VAL A 144 -1.39 28.62 -3.63
N LEU A 145 -2.73 28.62 -3.62
CA LEU A 145 -3.54 27.47 -4.04
C LEU A 145 -3.31 27.11 -5.52
N PHE A 146 -2.79 28.05 -6.32
CA PHE A 146 -2.47 27.87 -7.72
C PHE A 146 -0.97 28.08 -7.99
N THR A 147 -0.44 27.30 -8.92
CA THR A 147 0.92 27.43 -9.44
C THR A 147 0.89 27.93 -10.88
N SER A 148 1.84 28.80 -11.23
CA SER A 148 2.06 29.28 -12.59
C SER A 148 2.91 28.28 -13.36
N GLY A 149 2.38 27.80 -14.49
CA GLY A 149 3.14 27.11 -15.52
C GLY A 149 3.82 28.09 -16.49
N THR A 150 4.08 27.63 -17.71
CA THR A 150 4.57 28.48 -18.80
C THR A 150 3.44 29.37 -19.35
N ALA A 151 3.76 30.63 -19.69
CA ALA A 151 2.90 31.56 -20.44
C ALA A 151 1.55 31.94 -19.78
N ASP A 152 1.56 32.42 -18.52
CA ASP A 152 0.36 32.90 -17.81
C ASP A 152 -0.77 31.87 -17.63
N VAL A 153 -0.42 30.58 -17.71
CA VAL A 153 -1.32 29.46 -17.46
C VAL A 153 -1.17 29.00 -16.01
N LEU A 154 -2.28 28.99 -15.28
CA LEU A 154 -2.39 28.61 -13.88
C LEU A 154 -3.13 27.28 -13.76
N ALA A 155 -2.70 26.46 -12.81
CA ALA A 155 -3.40 25.24 -12.40
C ALA A 155 -3.33 25.13 -10.87
N PHE A 156 -4.18 24.27 -10.28
CA PHE A 156 -4.08 23.97 -8.86
C PHE A 156 -2.67 23.49 -8.53
N ALA A 157 -2.11 24.00 -7.41
CA ALA A 157 -0.77 23.63 -6.97
C ALA A 157 -0.65 22.12 -6.71
N HIS A 158 -1.76 21.46 -6.34
CA HIS A 158 -1.86 20.02 -6.18
C HIS A 158 -3.25 19.51 -6.58
N GLY A 159 -3.32 18.33 -7.22
CA GLY A 159 -4.58 17.71 -7.67
C GLY A 159 -5.58 17.49 -6.54
N ALA A 160 -5.11 17.05 -5.37
CA ALA A 160 -5.93 16.84 -4.17
C ALA A 160 -6.77 18.06 -3.76
N TYR A 161 -6.29 19.29 -3.98
CA TYR A 161 -7.06 20.50 -3.69
C TYR A 161 -8.22 20.66 -4.67
N ALA A 162 -7.98 20.42 -5.96
CA ALA A 162 -9.04 20.45 -6.98
C ALA A 162 -10.09 19.37 -6.71
N GLU A 163 -9.66 18.16 -6.36
CA GLU A 163 -10.56 17.03 -6.05
C GLU A 163 -11.44 17.33 -4.82
N PHE A 164 -10.83 17.80 -3.73
CA PHE A 164 -11.54 18.17 -2.51
C PHE A 164 -12.53 19.31 -2.74
N LEU A 165 -12.10 20.38 -3.42
CA LEU A 165 -12.94 21.55 -3.70
C LEU A 165 -14.07 21.25 -4.69
N ALA A 166 -13.85 20.34 -5.65
CA ALA A 166 -14.89 19.87 -6.55
C ALA A 166 -15.94 19.04 -5.80
N ALA A 167 -15.53 18.16 -4.88
CA ALA A 167 -16.46 17.43 -4.02
C ALA A 167 -17.27 18.39 -3.12
N GLU A 168 -16.61 19.37 -2.51
CA GLU A 168 -17.26 20.45 -1.74
C GLU A 168 -18.28 21.22 -2.58
N TYR A 169 -17.97 21.52 -3.83
CA TYR A 169 -18.89 22.19 -4.75
C TYR A 169 -20.17 21.37 -4.96
N LEU A 170 -20.05 20.07 -5.20
CA LEU A 170 -21.19 19.17 -5.39
C LEU A 170 -22.05 19.04 -4.13
N VAL A 171 -21.44 18.91 -2.95
CA VAL A 171 -22.14 18.87 -1.66
C VAL A 171 -22.92 20.17 -1.43
N HIS A 172 -22.27 21.31 -1.63
CA HIS A 172 -22.90 22.62 -1.46
C HIS A 172 -24.08 22.83 -2.42
N ARG A 173 -23.93 22.37 -3.67
CA ARG A 173 -24.98 22.41 -4.71
C ARG A 173 -26.03 21.30 -4.53
N ARG A 174 -25.90 20.43 -3.52
CA ARG A 174 -26.78 19.28 -3.23
C ARG A 174 -27.01 18.40 -4.44
N ILE A 175 -25.94 18.11 -5.17
CA ILE A 175 -25.99 17.25 -6.35
C ILE A 175 -25.96 15.79 -5.93
N GLY A 176 -27.02 15.04 -6.24
CA GLY A 176 -27.14 13.62 -5.93
C GLY A 176 -27.72 12.79 -7.09
N GLY A 177 -27.92 11.50 -6.85
CA GLY A 177 -28.60 10.57 -7.76
C GLY A 177 -27.99 10.52 -9.17
N ALA A 178 -28.85 10.45 -10.20
CA ALA A 178 -28.44 10.31 -11.60
C ALA A 178 -27.56 11.48 -12.09
N ARG A 179 -27.76 12.69 -11.57
CA ARG A 179 -26.96 13.86 -11.93
C ARG A 179 -25.53 13.76 -11.42
N LEU A 180 -25.35 13.26 -10.19
CA LEU A 180 -24.02 12.99 -9.66
C LEU A 180 -23.31 11.92 -10.50
N ARG A 181 -24.00 10.82 -10.81
CA ARG A 181 -23.45 9.74 -11.65
C ARG A 181 -22.99 10.26 -13.01
N SER A 182 -23.79 11.14 -13.64
CA SER A 182 -23.44 11.79 -14.92
C SER A 182 -22.22 12.70 -14.81
N LEU A 183 -22.08 13.49 -13.73
CA LEU A 183 -20.94 14.40 -13.55
C LEU A 183 -19.64 13.66 -13.24
N LEU A 184 -19.72 12.56 -12.48
CA LEU A 184 -18.59 11.68 -12.24
C LEU A 184 -18.19 10.89 -13.50
N GLY A 185 -19.01 10.94 -14.56
CA GLY A 185 -18.76 10.21 -15.80
C GLY A 185 -18.88 8.70 -15.62
N CYS A 186 -19.77 8.23 -14.73
CA CYS A 186 -19.99 6.81 -14.52
C CYS A 186 -20.31 6.13 -15.84
N ASP A 187 -19.75 4.94 -16.06
CA ASP A 187 -20.19 4.06 -17.13
C ASP A 187 -21.59 3.47 -16.83
N PRO A 188 -22.20 2.74 -17.79
CA PRO A 188 -23.50 2.10 -17.57
C PRO A 188 -23.54 1.10 -16.41
N ASP A 189 -22.40 0.54 -16.02
CA ASP A 189 -22.26 -0.43 -14.93
C ASP A 189 -22.04 0.26 -13.56
N GLY A 190 -21.98 1.59 -13.55
CA GLY A 190 -21.80 2.40 -12.35
C GLY A 190 -20.34 2.56 -11.90
N VAL A 191 -19.38 2.24 -12.77
CA VAL A 191 -17.95 2.43 -12.50
C VAL A 191 -17.53 3.86 -12.83
N VAL A 192 -16.89 4.51 -11.87
CA VAL A 192 -16.34 5.86 -11.98
C VAL A 192 -14.95 5.78 -12.61
N PRO A 193 -14.66 6.59 -13.64
CA PRO A 193 -13.34 6.69 -14.23
C PRO A 193 -12.26 7.03 -13.19
N GLY A 194 -11.05 6.51 -13.36
CA GLY A 194 -9.97 6.68 -12.37
C GLY A 194 -9.68 8.14 -11.98
N ALA A 195 -9.79 9.07 -12.94
CA ALA A 195 -9.61 10.50 -12.69
C ALA A 195 -10.67 11.14 -11.77
N MET A 196 -11.83 10.51 -11.62
CA MET A 196 -12.95 10.98 -10.78
C MET A 196 -13.10 10.19 -9.47
N LEU A 197 -12.36 9.09 -9.30
CA LEU A 197 -12.38 8.32 -8.04
C LEU A 197 -11.98 9.16 -6.82
N PRO A 198 -10.97 10.05 -6.87
CA PRO A 198 -10.66 10.90 -5.71
C PRO A 198 -11.81 11.85 -5.33
N VAL A 199 -12.55 12.36 -6.32
CA VAL A 199 -13.74 13.21 -6.08
C VAL A 199 -14.84 12.40 -5.40
N LEU A 200 -15.13 11.18 -5.88
CA LEU A 200 -16.05 10.26 -5.21
C LEU A 200 -15.60 9.97 -3.78
N GLY A 201 -14.30 9.74 -3.58
CA GLY A 201 -13.73 9.55 -2.25
C GLY A 201 -14.04 10.70 -1.32
N TRP A 202 -13.74 11.94 -1.72
CA TRP A 202 -14.02 13.12 -0.90
C TRP A 202 -15.51 13.32 -0.60
N LEU A 203 -16.40 12.97 -1.55
CA LEU A 203 -17.84 12.97 -1.31
C LEU A 203 -18.24 12.02 -0.19
N LEU A 204 -17.66 10.82 -0.15
CA LEU A 204 -17.95 9.82 0.87
C LEU A 204 -17.51 10.27 2.27
N THR A 205 -16.38 10.96 2.39
CA THR A 205 -15.91 11.53 3.68
C THR A 205 -16.80 12.65 4.24
N LYS A 206 -17.72 13.17 3.43
CA LYS A 206 -18.61 14.29 3.79
C LYS A 206 -20.02 13.81 4.13
N SER A 207 -20.22 12.49 4.26
CA SER A 207 -21.53 11.88 4.53
C SER A 207 -22.60 12.35 3.55
N SER A 208 -22.22 12.53 2.28
CA SER A 208 -23.17 12.87 1.24
C SER A 208 -24.10 11.67 0.99
N ASP A 209 -25.35 11.95 0.58
CA ASP A 209 -26.34 10.95 0.18
C ASP A 209 -25.90 10.27 -1.12
N ILE A 210 -24.87 9.43 -1.00
CA ILE A 210 -24.27 8.65 -2.06
C ILE A 210 -24.93 7.30 -2.08
N ASP A 211 -25.38 6.93 -3.27
CA ASP A 211 -25.95 5.62 -3.55
C ASP A 211 -24.99 4.49 -3.10
N PRO A 212 -25.41 3.59 -2.19
CA PRO A 212 -24.58 2.45 -1.77
C PRO A 212 -24.08 1.60 -2.94
N GLU A 213 -24.87 1.48 -4.01
CA GLU A 213 -24.43 0.73 -5.20
C GLU A 213 -23.23 1.40 -5.86
N LEU A 214 -23.18 2.74 -5.87
CA LEU A 214 -22.03 3.47 -6.42
C LEU A 214 -20.76 3.18 -5.61
N VAL A 215 -20.87 3.06 -4.29
CA VAL A 215 -19.72 2.69 -3.44
C VAL A 215 -19.30 1.25 -3.69
N GLU A 216 -20.28 0.34 -3.80
CA GLU A 216 -20.02 -1.07 -4.08
C GLU A 216 -19.27 -1.24 -5.40
N ARG A 217 -19.78 -0.70 -6.51
CA ARG A 217 -19.16 -0.81 -7.84
C ARG A 217 -17.76 -0.23 -7.93
N ASN A 218 -17.44 0.74 -7.06
CA ASN A 218 -16.17 1.46 -7.07
C ASN A 218 -15.24 1.07 -5.92
N ALA A 219 -15.59 0.11 -5.07
CA ALA A 219 -14.85 -0.22 -3.86
C ALA A 219 -13.37 -0.53 -4.14
N LYS A 220 -13.07 -1.27 -5.21
CA LYS A 220 -11.69 -1.56 -5.64
C LYS A 220 -10.90 -0.28 -5.97
N GLY A 221 -11.50 0.60 -6.77
CA GLY A 221 -10.86 1.85 -7.18
C GLY A 221 -10.68 2.80 -6.00
N LEU A 222 -11.65 2.84 -5.09
CA LEU A 222 -11.56 3.63 -3.86
C LEU A 222 -10.44 3.12 -2.95
N LEU A 223 -10.27 1.80 -2.80
CA LEU A 223 -9.16 1.19 -2.06
C LEU A 223 -7.78 1.55 -2.61
N GLN A 224 -7.67 1.71 -3.92
CA GLN A 224 -6.42 2.11 -4.58
C GLN A 224 -6.17 3.62 -4.53
N SER A 225 -7.16 4.40 -4.09
CA SER A 225 -7.01 5.83 -3.91
C SER A 225 -6.57 6.16 -2.49
N THR A 226 -6.02 7.36 -2.29
CA THR A 226 -5.63 7.87 -0.99
C THR A 226 -6.81 8.12 -0.04
N ILE A 227 -8.06 7.88 -0.48
CA ILE A 227 -9.23 8.15 0.35
C ILE A 227 -9.33 7.23 1.57
N VAL A 228 -8.86 5.99 1.47
CA VAL A 228 -9.07 5.01 2.55
C VAL A 228 -8.21 5.33 3.77
N GLU A 229 -7.05 5.93 3.55
CA GLU A 229 -6.20 6.47 4.60
C GLU A 229 -6.89 7.57 5.41
N VAL A 230 -7.84 8.28 4.78
CA VAL A 230 -8.47 9.49 5.33
C VAL A 230 -9.95 9.28 5.68
N ALA A 231 -10.46 8.06 5.47
CA ALA A 231 -11.81 7.64 5.76
C ALA A 231 -12.02 7.42 7.27
N ASP A 232 -13.23 7.73 7.75
CA ASP A 232 -13.65 7.34 9.09
C ASP A 232 -13.96 5.84 9.17
N ASN A 233 -14.19 5.34 10.39
CA ASN A 233 -14.47 3.93 10.62
C ASN A 233 -15.78 3.46 9.97
N GLU A 234 -16.75 4.36 9.76
CA GLU A 234 -18.03 4.03 9.13
C GLU A 234 -17.84 3.75 7.64
N LEU A 235 -17.14 4.64 6.93
CA LEU A 235 -16.79 4.45 5.53
C LEU A 235 -15.88 3.25 5.34
N LYS A 236 -14.91 3.01 6.23
CA LYS A 236 -14.05 1.80 6.19
C LYS A 236 -14.88 0.52 6.32
N ALA A 237 -15.83 0.48 7.26
CA ALA A 237 -16.74 -0.65 7.42
C ALA A 237 -17.63 -0.85 6.17
N HIS A 238 -18.09 0.25 5.56
CA HIS A 238 -18.88 0.18 4.33
C HIS A 238 -18.06 -0.36 3.15
N LEU A 239 -16.81 0.11 2.99
CA LEU A 239 -15.88 -0.38 1.96
C LEU A 239 -15.52 -1.86 2.17
N ALA A 240 -15.27 -2.29 3.42
CA ALA A 240 -15.04 -3.69 3.73
C ALA A 240 -16.23 -4.57 3.30
N LYS A 241 -17.45 -4.16 3.64
CA LYS A 241 -18.68 -4.87 3.22
C LYS A 241 -18.85 -4.88 1.71
N ALA A 242 -18.60 -3.77 1.04
CA ALA A 242 -18.67 -3.67 -0.41
C ALA A 242 -17.70 -4.64 -1.10
N VAL A 243 -16.47 -4.73 -0.63
CA VAL A 243 -15.46 -5.70 -1.12
C VAL A 243 -15.94 -7.14 -0.94
N LEU A 244 -16.43 -7.49 0.26
CA LEU A 244 -16.91 -8.85 0.54
C LEU A 244 -18.14 -9.23 -0.29
N ARG A 245 -19.06 -8.29 -0.51
CA ARG A 245 -20.19 -8.49 -1.42
C ARG A 245 -19.72 -8.67 -2.86
N GLY A 246 -18.76 -7.87 -3.30
CA GLY A 246 -18.23 -7.95 -4.66
C GLY A 246 -17.53 -9.25 -4.98
N THR A 247 -16.79 -9.79 -4.01
CA THR A 247 -16.15 -11.11 -4.15
C THR A 247 -17.18 -12.24 -4.16
N THR A 248 -18.24 -12.14 -3.35
CA THR A 248 -19.35 -13.10 -3.36
C THR A 248 -20.08 -13.11 -4.70
N ALA A 249 -20.34 -11.92 -5.24
CA ALA A 249 -21.02 -11.73 -6.52
C ALA A 249 -20.14 -12.03 -7.74
N GLY A 250 -18.84 -12.21 -7.56
CA GLY A 250 -17.90 -12.65 -8.60
C GLY A 250 -17.41 -11.57 -9.55
N TRP A 251 -17.80 -10.31 -9.37
CA TRP A 251 -17.27 -9.18 -10.16
C TRP A 251 -15.98 -8.61 -9.56
N LEU A 252 -15.75 -8.79 -8.24
CA LEU A 252 -14.47 -8.48 -7.62
C LEU A 252 -13.60 -9.73 -7.56
N VAL A 253 -12.65 -9.79 -8.48
CA VAL A 253 -11.62 -10.84 -8.53
C VAL A 253 -10.32 -10.37 -7.90
N GLU A 254 -9.37 -11.29 -7.82
CA GLU A 254 -7.96 -11.16 -7.49
C GLU A 254 -7.42 -9.78 -6.99
N PRO A 255 -6.93 -9.73 -5.74
CA PRO A 255 -6.48 -8.49 -5.10
C PRO A 255 -5.02 -8.05 -5.38
N TRP A 256 -4.36 -8.47 -6.48
CA TRP A 256 -2.90 -8.28 -6.62
C TRP A 256 -2.42 -6.83 -6.46
N GLY A 257 -1.37 -6.66 -5.66
CA GLY A 257 -0.69 -5.37 -5.48
C GLY A 257 -1.51 -4.30 -4.76
N MET A 258 -2.65 -4.67 -4.16
CA MET A 258 -3.44 -3.74 -3.35
C MET A 258 -2.99 -3.82 -1.89
N ASP A 259 -2.83 -2.64 -1.29
CA ASP A 259 -2.69 -2.48 0.16
C ASP A 259 -4.10 -2.34 0.75
N LEU A 260 -4.47 -3.29 1.62
CA LEU A 260 -5.77 -3.29 2.30
C LEU A 260 -5.70 -2.77 3.73
N SER A 261 -4.52 -2.34 4.21
CA SER A 261 -4.33 -1.86 5.59
C SER A 261 -5.27 -0.71 5.95
N GLY A 262 -5.64 0.12 4.96
CA GLY A 262 -6.62 1.20 5.12
C GLY A 262 -8.02 0.75 5.59
N LEU A 263 -8.40 -0.52 5.39
CA LEU A 263 -9.68 -1.07 5.88
C LEU A 263 -9.71 -1.31 7.39
N ALA A 264 -8.57 -1.20 8.08
CA ALA A 264 -8.49 -1.45 9.52
C ALA A 264 -9.42 -0.51 10.31
N HIS A 265 -10.35 -1.10 11.05
CA HIS A 265 -11.28 -0.43 11.95
C HIS A 265 -11.72 -1.38 13.08
N PRO A 266 -12.20 -0.90 14.24
CA PRO A 266 -12.47 -1.74 15.41
C PRO A 266 -13.48 -2.88 15.20
N GLY A 267 -14.41 -2.74 14.25
CA GLY A 267 -15.42 -3.76 13.95
C GLY A 267 -14.96 -4.87 13.00
N LEU A 268 -13.82 -4.70 12.32
CA LEU A 268 -13.42 -5.54 11.18
C LEU A 268 -13.35 -7.04 11.53
N ALA A 269 -12.80 -7.37 12.70
CA ALA A 269 -12.67 -8.75 13.16
C ALA A 269 -14.03 -9.46 13.24
N VAL A 270 -15.04 -8.77 13.78
CA VAL A 270 -16.40 -9.30 13.90
C VAL A 270 -17.05 -9.43 12.52
N GLU A 271 -16.82 -8.46 11.64
CA GLU A 271 -17.40 -8.44 10.29
C GLU A 271 -16.90 -9.60 9.43
N ILE A 272 -15.60 -9.93 9.50
CA ILE A 272 -15.02 -10.96 8.63
C ILE A 272 -15.11 -12.37 9.20
N ARG A 273 -15.22 -12.56 10.51
CA ARG A 273 -15.10 -13.88 11.17
C ARG A 273 -15.98 -14.96 10.53
N ALA A 274 -17.28 -14.68 10.36
CA ALA A 274 -18.21 -15.63 9.74
C ALA A 274 -17.86 -15.92 8.27
N ALA A 275 -17.36 -14.92 7.55
CA ALA A 275 -16.98 -15.06 6.15
C ALA A 275 -15.68 -15.87 5.98
N VAL A 276 -14.69 -15.72 6.87
CA VAL A 276 -13.46 -16.56 6.86
C VAL A 276 -13.77 -18.02 7.16
N ALA A 277 -14.70 -18.28 8.08
CA ALA A 277 -15.08 -19.64 8.46
C ALA A 277 -15.76 -20.42 7.33
N SER A 278 -16.47 -19.74 6.42
CA SER A 278 -17.15 -20.37 5.29
C SER A 278 -17.18 -19.46 4.06
N PRO A 279 -16.05 -19.28 3.36
CA PRO A 279 -15.99 -18.42 2.18
C PRO A 279 -16.86 -18.99 1.05
N ALA A 280 -17.62 -18.12 0.37
CA ALA A 280 -18.53 -18.50 -0.71
C ALA A 280 -17.79 -19.02 -1.96
N ASN A 281 -16.58 -18.54 -2.20
CA ASN A 281 -15.75 -18.95 -3.33
C ASN A 281 -14.27 -18.63 -3.08
N LYS A 282 -13.39 -19.10 -3.98
CA LYS A 282 -11.94 -18.93 -3.86
C LYS A 282 -11.47 -17.47 -3.84
N TRP A 283 -12.18 -16.57 -4.50
CA TRP A 283 -11.83 -15.15 -4.52
C TRP A 283 -12.18 -14.50 -3.20
N GLN A 284 -13.35 -14.81 -2.63
CA GLN A 284 -13.70 -14.33 -1.30
C GLN A 284 -12.71 -14.84 -0.25
N ALA A 285 -12.33 -16.13 -0.29
CA ALA A 285 -11.32 -16.68 0.61
C ALA A 285 -9.98 -15.92 0.49
N LEU A 286 -9.51 -15.67 -0.73
CA LEU A 286 -8.27 -14.93 -0.98
C LEU A 286 -8.31 -13.50 -0.42
N TRP A 287 -9.40 -12.78 -0.67
CA TRP A 287 -9.59 -11.43 -0.15
C TRP A 287 -9.65 -11.39 1.38
N LEU A 288 -10.34 -12.35 1.99
CA LEU A 288 -10.42 -12.48 3.45
C LEU A 288 -9.05 -12.73 4.08
N CYS A 289 -8.23 -13.61 3.51
CA CYS A 289 -6.85 -13.81 3.96
C CYS A 289 -6.02 -12.52 3.87
N ARG A 290 -6.15 -11.75 2.77
CA ARG A 290 -5.43 -10.47 2.62
C ARG A 290 -5.91 -9.39 3.57
N ILE A 291 -7.21 -9.25 3.75
CA ILE A 291 -7.77 -8.32 4.72
C ILE A 291 -7.25 -8.68 6.13
N ALA A 292 -7.28 -9.96 6.50
CA ALA A 292 -6.76 -10.39 7.79
C ALA A 292 -5.26 -10.10 7.95
N ARG A 293 -4.47 -10.30 6.90
CA ARG A 293 -3.03 -10.00 6.90
C ARG A 293 -2.74 -8.50 7.00
N ASP A 294 -3.26 -7.72 6.06
CA ASP A 294 -2.89 -6.31 5.87
C ASP A 294 -3.51 -5.44 6.97
N CYS A 295 -4.68 -5.82 7.53
CA CYS A 295 -5.29 -5.17 8.69
C CYS A 295 -4.90 -5.83 10.04
N VAL A 296 -4.03 -6.84 10.03
CA VAL A 296 -3.53 -7.54 11.23
C VAL A 296 -4.66 -8.05 12.15
N VAL A 297 -5.65 -8.72 11.57
CA VAL A 297 -6.81 -9.24 12.30
C VAL A 297 -6.46 -10.58 12.95
N ARG A 298 -6.04 -10.53 14.23
CA ARG A 298 -5.60 -11.73 14.98
C ARG A 298 -6.73 -12.68 15.37
N ASP A 299 -7.94 -12.17 15.53
CA ASP A 299 -9.06 -12.97 16.05
C ASP A 299 -9.61 -14.04 15.08
N VAL A 300 -9.06 -14.15 13.88
CA VAL A 300 -9.46 -15.14 12.85
C VAL A 300 -8.37 -16.16 12.52
N THR A 301 -7.30 -16.21 13.34
CA THR A 301 -6.21 -17.18 13.19
C THR A 301 -6.68 -18.65 13.09
N PRO A 302 -7.66 -19.14 13.88
CA PRO A 302 -8.16 -20.51 13.73
C PRO A 302 -8.76 -20.80 12.35
N GLU A 303 -9.54 -19.87 11.80
CA GLU A 303 -10.17 -19.99 10.49
C GLU A 303 -9.12 -19.92 9.37
N LEU A 304 -8.15 -19.00 9.47
CA LEU A 304 -7.01 -18.92 8.54
C LEU A 304 -6.20 -20.23 8.53
N ARG A 305 -5.98 -20.83 9.70
CA ARG A 305 -5.33 -22.14 9.81
C ARG A 305 -6.15 -23.23 9.12
N SER A 306 -7.47 -23.24 9.30
CA SER A 306 -8.34 -24.19 8.59
C SER A 306 -8.19 -24.06 7.07
N LEU A 307 -8.15 -22.83 6.53
CA LEU A 307 -7.96 -22.58 5.10
C LEU A 307 -6.59 -23.05 4.59
N ALA A 308 -5.52 -22.87 5.37
CA ALA A 308 -4.18 -23.29 4.97
C ALA A 308 -4.05 -24.83 4.81
N PHE A 309 -4.73 -25.59 5.68
CA PHE A 309 -4.65 -27.06 5.71
C PHE A 309 -5.72 -27.76 4.86
N ASP A 310 -6.74 -27.07 4.39
CA ASP A 310 -7.81 -27.67 3.60
C ASP A 310 -7.43 -27.79 2.12
N ASN A 311 -7.13 -29.03 1.71
CA ASN A 311 -6.77 -29.41 0.34
C ASN A 311 -7.91 -29.23 -0.68
N ALA A 312 -9.14 -28.94 -0.26
CA ALA A 312 -10.22 -28.56 -1.17
C ALA A 312 -10.01 -27.15 -1.77
N TRP A 313 -9.21 -26.30 -1.09
CA TRP A 313 -8.90 -24.97 -1.59
C TRP A 313 -7.69 -24.98 -2.54
N PRO A 314 -7.69 -24.12 -3.58
CA PRO A 314 -6.54 -23.93 -4.46
C PRO A 314 -5.28 -23.49 -3.69
N THR A 315 -4.10 -23.86 -4.20
CA THR A 315 -2.77 -23.50 -3.66
C THR A 315 -2.65 -22.01 -3.34
N MET A 316 -3.18 -21.14 -4.21
CA MET A 316 -3.21 -19.68 -4.01
C MET A 316 -3.96 -19.23 -2.74
N VAL A 317 -5.08 -19.88 -2.38
CA VAL A 317 -5.82 -19.53 -1.15
C VAL A 317 -5.05 -20.01 0.06
N ARG A 318 -4.52 -21.24 -0.01
CA ARG A 318 -3.74 -21.86 1.07
C ARG A 318 -2.46 -21.09 1.36
N SER A 319 -1.72 -20.69 0.33
CA SER A 319 -0.49 -19.88 0.47
C SER A 319 -0.78 -18.49 1.03
N GLU A 320 -1.88 -17.85 0.62
CA GLU A 320 -2.30 -16.57 1.19
C GLU A 320 -2.74 -16.70 2.66
N ALA A 321 -3.41 -17.80 3.03
CA ALA A 321 -3.77 -18.08 4.41
C ALA A 321 -2.52 -18.23 5.29
N VAL A 322 -1.50 -18.94 4.80
CA VAL A 322 -0.18 -19.04 5.47
C VAL A 322 0.49 -17.67 5.59
N ALA A 323 0.45 -16.84 4.54
CA ALA A 323 0.99 -15.49 4.59
C ALA A 323 0.26 -14.59 5.60
N ALA A 324 -1.05 -14.77 5.79
CA ALA A 324 -1.83 -14.09 6.81
C ALA A 324 -1.47 -14.57 8.23
N LEU A 325 -1.26 -15.87 8.42
CA LEU A 325 -0.82 -16.44 9.69
C LEU A 325 0.56 -15.92 10.11
N ALA A 326 1.49 -15.76 9.17
CA ALA A 326 2.82 -15.21 9.42
C ALA A 326 2.80 -13.83 10.12
N VAL A 327 1.72 -13.05 9.92
CA VAL A 327 1.56 -11.71 10.51
C VAL A 327 0.69 -11.76 11.78
N THR A 328 -0.34 -12.60 11.78
CA THR A 328 -1.42 -12.56 12.79
C THR A 328 -1.24 -13.56 13.93
N ALA A 329 -0.58 -14.69 13.69
CA ALA A 329 -0.51 -15.81 14.61
C ALA A 329 0.62 -15.68 15.63
N ASP A 330 0.55 -16.49 16.69
CA ASP A 330 1.63 -16.65 17.67
C ASP A 330 2.66 -17.70 17.23
N GLY A 331 3.79 -17.75 17.93
CA GLY A 331 4.87 -18.69 17.61
C GLY A 331 4.45 -20.17 17.68
N ALA A 332 3.51 -20.52 18.58
CA ALA A 332 2.99 -21.88 18.69
C ALA A 332 2.16 -22.28 17.44
N THR A 333 1.34 -21.36 16.94
CA THR A 333 0.57 -21.57 15.72
C THR A 333 1.50 -21.66 14.50
N LEU A 334 2.52 -20.81 14.43
CA LEU A 334 3.52 -20.84 13.35
C LEU A 334 4.34 -22.12 13.34
N ALA A 335 4.79 -22.61 14.50
CA ALA A 335 5.44 -23.92 14.62
C ALA A 335 4.52 -25.05 14.14
N GLY A 336 3.23 -24.94 14.42
CA GLY A 336 2.22 -25.88 13.94
C GLY A 336 2.00 -25.90 12.41
N LEU A 337 2.67 -25.04 11.63
CA LEU A 337 2.66 -25.06 10.16
C LEU A 337 3.67 -26.05 9.55
N GLU A 338 4.56 -26.64 10.37
CA GLU A 338 5.57 -27.62 9.93
C GLU A 338 5.06 -28.67 8.93
N PRO A 339 3.86 -29.28 9.09
CA PRO A 339 3.39 -30.30 8.14
C PRO A 339 3.21 -29.79 6.71
N LEU A 340 3.10 -28.47 6.49
CA LEU A 340 2.98 -27.87 5.15
C LEU A 340 4.32 -27.83 4.39
N LEU A 341 5.45 -28.11 5.05
CA LEU A 341 6.77 -28.17 4.41
C LEU A 341 6.97 -29.46 3.58
N SER A 342 6.27 -30.54 3.95
CA SER A 342 6.42 -31.88 3.36
C SER A 342 5.29 -32.27 2.39
N LEU A 343 4.53 -31.29 1.88
CA LEU A 343 3.42 -31.52 0.96
C LEU A 343 3.84 -32.23 -0.33
N SER A 344 3.02 -33.20 -0.74
CA SER A 344 3.21 -33.95 -1.99
C SER A 344 2.97 -33.09 -3.24
N ALA A 345 3.38 -33.59 -4.41
CA ALA A 345 3.15 -32.92 -5.69
C ALA A 345 1.66 -32.79 -6.07
N THR A 346 0.78 -33.61 -5.47
CA THR A 346 -0.67 -33.49 -5.65
C THR A 346 -1.27 -32.41 -4.77
N GLU A 347 -0.71 -32.19 -3.58
CA GLU A 347 -1.23 -31.21 -2.61
C GLU A 347 -0.69 -29.80 -2.85
N ASP A 348 0.55 -29.68 -3.36
CA ASP A 348 1.18 -28.41 -3.70
C ASP A 348 1.92 -28.50 -5.06
N PRO A 349 1.18 -28.64 -6.18
CA PRO A 349 1.77 -28.85 -7.51
C PRO A 349 2.71 -27.71 -7.98
N ASP A 350 2.65 -26.56 -7.32
CA ASP A 350 3.32 -25.32 -7.73
C ASP A 350 4.39 -24.86 -6.73
N ASP A 351 4.55 -25.55 -5.59
CA ASP A 351 5.40 -25.19 -4.44
C ASP A 351 5.05 -23.82 -3.79
N GLU A 352 3.88 -23.26 -4.05
CA GLU A 352 3.47 -21.96 -3.49
C GLU A 352 3.14 -22.04 -2.00
N VAL A 353 2.57 -23.15 -1.55
CA VAL A 353 2.28 -23.37 -0.12
C VAL A 353 3.57 -23.62 0.64
N LEU A 354 4.51 -24.39 0.07
CA LEU A 354 5.87 -24.53 0.62
C LEU A 354 6.56 -23.17 0.76
N GLY A 355 6.60 -22.38 -0.31
CA GLY A 355 7.26 -21.07 -0.30
C GLY A 355 6.68 -20.12 0.74
N ALA A 356 5.34 -20.08 0.86
CA ALA A 356 4.68 -19.30 1.91
C ALA A 356 4.99 -19.83 3.32
N THR A 357 5.04 -21.14 3.51
CA THR A 357 5.32 -21.77 4.81
C THR A 357 6.74 -21.47 5.26
N LEU A 358 7.75 -21.66 4.38
CA LEU A 358 9.14 -21.32 4.67
C LEU A 358 9.29 -19.86 5.11
N ARG A 359 8.58 -18.94 4.46
CA ARG A 359 8.58 -17.52 4.82
C ARG A 359 7.98 -17.26 6.20
N ALA A 360 6.95 -18.04 6.57
CA ALA A 360 6.25 -17.88 7.84
C ALA A 360 7.02 -18.47 9.03
N VAL A 361 7.75 -19.57 8.82
CA VAL A 361 8.37 -20.32 9.92
C VAL A 361 9.84 -19.97 10.17
N LEU A 362 10.54 -19.43 9.17
CA LEU A 362 11.95 -19.03 9.32
C LEU A 362 12.09 -17.72 10.11
N PRO A 363 13.13 -17.59 10.97
CA PRO A 363 14.14 -18.61 11.31
C PRO A 363 13.76 -19.50 12.51
N ASP A 364 12.66 -19.21 13.20
CA ASP A 364 12.55 -19.49 14.64
C ASP A 364 11.50 -20.52 15.03
N HIS A 365 10.61 -20.87 14.11
CA HIS A 365 9.41 -21.63 14.44
C HIS A 365 9.52 -23.12 14.11
N VAL A 366 10.49 -23.51 13.28
CA VAL A 366 10.72 -24.90 12.88
C VAL A 366 12.23 -25.20 12.91
N PRO A 367 12.66 -26.38 13.39
CA PRO A 367 14.06 -26.78 13.38
C PRO A 367 14.73 -26.74 12.00
N ALA A 368 16.00 -26.36 11.95
CA ALA A 368 16.74 -26.16 10.71
C ALA A 368 16.94 -27.44 9.88
N ASP A 369 16.97 -28.62 10.50
CA ASP A 369 17.02 -29.91 9.83
C ASP A 369 15.73 -30.22 9.08
N ILE A 370 14.57 -29.85 9.64
CA ILE A 370 13.27 -29.94 8.95
C ILE A 370 13.22 -28.97 7.76
N ILE A 371 13.72 -27.74 7.93
CA ILE A 371 13.85 -26.78 6.82
C ILE A 371 14.73 -27.39 5.71
N ALA A 372 15.91 -27.91 6.09
CA ALA A 372 16.85 -28.51 5.14
C ALA A 372 16.23 -29.69 4.37
N ALA A 373 15.45 -30.53 5.06
CA ALA A 373 14.73 -31.66 4.45
C ALA A 373 13.60 -31.24 3.49
N SER A 374 13.07 -30.03 3.64
CA SER A 374 12.01 -29.51 2.75
C SER A 374 12.53 -29.00 1.40
N ILE A 375 13.83 -28.72 1.30
CA ILE A 375 14.46 -28.15 0.10
C ILE A 375 14.50 -29.19 -1.02
N ARG A 376 13.89 -28.85 -2.15
CA ARG A 376 13.73 -29.69 -3.35
C ARG A 376 13.76 -28.87 -4.64
N PRO A 377 13.91 -29.50 -5.83
CA PRO A 377 13.76 -28.81 -7.11
C PRO A 377 12.37 -28.20 -7.27
N THR A 378 12.28 -27.09 -7.99
CA THR A 378 11.00 -26.43 -8.26
C THR A 378 10.13 -27.30 -9.17
N ARG A 379 8.87 -27.51 -8.80
CA ARG A 379 7.93 -28.32 -9.59
C ARG A 379 7.47 -27.58 -10.85
N ARG A 380 7.28 -26.26 -10.77
CA ARG A 380 6.81 -25.42 -11.89
C ARG A 380 7.46 -24.04 -11.92
N ARG A 381 8.27 -23.80 -12.96
CA ARG A 381 9.00 -22.53 -13.17
C ARG A 381 8.15 -21.26 -13.34
N ARG A 382 6.84 -21.37 -13.58
CA ARG A 382 5.95 -20.20 -13.72
C ARG A 382 5.55 -19.60 -12.37
N TYR A 383 5.78 -20.34 -11.29
CA TYR A 383 5.49 -19.95 -9.93
C TYR A 383 6.80 -19.63 -9.22
N ILE A 384 6.84 -18.49 -8.55
CA ILE A 384 8.09 -17.89 -8.06
C ILE A 384 8.16 -17.85 -6.54
N GLY A 385 7.09 -18.18 -5.81
CA GLY A 385 7.05 -18.05 -4.35
C GLY A 385 8.17 -18.84 -3.66
N TYR A 386 8.31 -20.12 -4.00
CA TYR A 386 9.38 -20.97 -3.47
C TYR A 386 10.75 -20.67 -4.09
N ALA A 387 10.82 -20.37 -5.40
CA ALA A 387 12.08 -19.98 -6.05
C ALA A 387 12.71 -18.72 -5.41
N GLN A 388 11.89 -17.72 -5.06
CA GLN A 388 12.32 -16.55 -4.32
C GLN A 388 12.79 -16.89 -2.90
N MET A 389 12.15 -17.87 -2.24
CA MET A 389 12.60 -18.31 -0.92
C MET A 389 13.94 -19.03 -0.98
N LEU A 390 14.17 -19.88 -1.98
CA LEU A 390 15.46 -20.55 -2.19
C LEU A 390 16.63 -19.58 -2.19
N GLU A 391 16.50 -18.40 -2.79
CA GLU A 391 17.57 -17.39 -2.77
C GLU A 391 17.79 -16.73 -1.40
N ARG A 392 16.75 -16.69 -0.56
CA ARG A 392 16.75 -15.96 0.70
C ARG A 392 17.07 -16.85 1.90
N ILE A 393 16.80 -18.15 1.83
CA ILE A 393 16.98 -19.08 2.96
C ILE A 393 18.38 -18.97 3.59
N PRO A 394 19.50 -18.98 2.82
CA PRO A 394 20.83 -18.89 3.41
C PRO A 394 21.11 -17.61 4.21
N THR A 395 20.38 -16.52 3.92
CA THR A 395 20.53 -15.24 4.64
C THR A 395 19.51 -15.05 5.76
N LEU A 396 18.50 -15.92 5.84
CA LEU A 396 17.45 -15.86 6.85
C LEU A 396 17.66 -16.82 8.02
N VAL A 397 18.39 -17.94 7.82
CA VAL A 397 18.70 -18.88 8.91
C VAL A 397 19.75 -18.32 9.88
N ARG A 398 19.79 -18.83 11.11
CA ARG A 398 20.90 -18.53 12.02
C ARG A 398 22.20 -19.11 11.48
N ALA A 399 23.31 -18.49 11.84
CA ALA A 399 24.63 -18.95 11.44
C ALA A 399 24.92 -20.39 11.91
N GLU A 400 24.53 -20.74 13.13
CA GLU A 400 24.66 -22.09 13.70
C GLU A 400 23.83 -23.15 12.96
N ASP A 401 22.71 -22.75 12.36
CA ASP A 401 21.79 -23.62 11.62
C ASP A 401 22.26 -23.90 10.19
N LEU A 402 23.19 -23.09 9.67
CA LEU A 402 23.70 -23.20 8.30
C LEU A 402 24.33 -24.58 8.00
N ILE A 403 24.86 -25.24 9.04
CA ILE A 403 25.45 -26.57 8.93
C ILE A 403 24.44 -27.61 8.42
N HIS A 404 23.17 -27.50 8.81
CA HIS A 404 22.11 -28.41 8.38
C HIS A 404 21.79 -28.24 6.89
N LEU A 405 21.74 -26.99 6.43
CA LEU A 405 21.54 -26.67 5.02
C LEU A 405 22.72 -27.12 4.14
N LEU A 406 23.96 -26.91 4.59
CA LEU A 406 25.17 -27.36 3.90
C LEU A 406 25.22 -28.89 3.79
N ALA A 407 24.89 -29.59 4.88
CA ALA A 407 24.85 -31.05 4.89
C ALA A 407 23.80 -31.60 3.92
N ALA A 408 22.59 -31.04 3.93
CA ALA A 408 21.52 -31.45 3.00
C ALA A 408 21.90 -31.16 1.54
N ALA A 409 22.43 -29.98 1.24
CA ALA A 409 22.87 -29.61 -0.10
C ALA A 409 24.01 -30.51 -0.63
N GLY A 410 24.83 -31.07 0.26
CA GLY A 410 25.86 -32.06 -0.07
C GLY A 410 25.30 -33.42 -0.51
N GLN A 411 24.08 -33.76 -0.07
CA GLN A 411 23.42 -35.05 -0.33
C GLN A 411 22.45 -35.02 -1.53
N MET A 412 22.16 -33.84 -2.09
CA MET A 412 21.24 -33.69 -3.21
C MET A 412 21.76 -34.32 -4.51
N ASP A 413 20.88 -35.04 -5.21
CA ASP A 413 21.16 -35.57 -6.54
C ASP A 413 21.40 -34.44 -7.54
N ARG A 414 22.58 -34.46 -8.14
CA ARG A 414 23.08 -33.39 -9.02
C ARG A 414 22.41 -33.40 -10.39
N ASP A 415 21.87 -34.54 -10.83
CA ASP A 415 21.14 -34.64 -12.09
C ASP A 415 19.74 -33.98 -12.00
N LEU A 416 19.30 -33.64 -10.78
CA LEU A 416 18.02 -32.99 -10.49
C LEU A 416 18.14 -31.50 -10.15
N LEU A 417 19.35 -30.91 -10.21
CA LEU A 417 19.54 -29.49 -9.95
C LEU A 417 18.97 -28.64 -11.09
N ASP A 418 17.93 -27.87 -10.78
CA ASP A 418 17.45 -26.79 -11.65
C ASP A 418 18.26 -25.49 -11.44
N SER A 419 17.89 -24.45 -12.18
CA SER A 419 18.52 -23.13 -12.09
C SER A 419 18.36 -22.49 -10.72
N ASP A 420 17.26 -22.75 -10.01
CA ASP A 420 16.95 -22.11 -8.74
C ASP A 420 17.71 -22.78 -7.59
N LEU A 421 17.81 -24.12 -7.57
CA LEU A 421 18.69 -24.83 -6.65
C LEU A 421 20.17 -24.54 -6.88
N SER A 422 20.57 -24.28 -8.13
CA SER A 422 21.93 -23.81 -8.43
C SER A 422 22.21 -22.44 -7.81
N ARG A 423 21.24 -21.53 -7.86
CA ARG A 423 21.32 -20.20 -7.23
C ARG A 423 21.31 -20.29 -5.71
N TYR A 424 20.45 -21.14 -5.13
CA TYR A 424 20.45 -21.47 -3.69
C TYR A 424 21.81 -21.99 -3.23
N THR A 425 22.39 -22.96 -3.96
CA THR A 425 23.70 -23.54 -3.61
C THR A 425 24.79 -22.47 -3.60
N ARG A 426 24.76 -21.53 -4.55
CA ARG A 426 25.70 -20.39 -4.58
C ARG A 426 25.51 -19.47 -3.37
N SER A 427 24.27 -19.08 -3.08
CA SER A 427 23.95 -18.25 -1.92
C SER A 427 24.34 -18.93 -0.60
N LEU A 428 24.23 -20.26 -0.53
CA LEU A 428 24.65 -21.06 0.62
C LEU A 428 26.17 -21.05 0.82
N ILE A 429 26.95 -21.14 -0.27
CA ILE A 429 28.41 -20.99 -0.23
C ILE A 429 28.79 -19.58 0.24
N ASP A 430 28.12 -18.55 -0.29
CA ASP A 430 28.36 -17.16 0.11
C ASP A 430 28.09 -16.95 1.61
N ALA A 431 26.96 -17.45 2.11
CA ALA A 431 26.60 -17.39 3.53
C ALA A 431 27.62 -18.15 4.41
N ALA A 432 28.06 -19.33 3.97
CA ALA A 432 29.03 -20.15 4.69
C ALA A 432 30.40 -19.48 4.76
N TRP A 433 30.79 -18.75 3.71
CA TRP A 433 32.02 -17.97 3.71
C TRP A 433 31.97 -16.79 4.70
N ILE A 434 30.84 -16.08 4.76
CA ILE A 434 30.63 -14.99 5.73
C ILE A 434 30.72 -15.50 7.17
N HIS A 435 30.23 -16.71 7.43
CA HIS A 435 30.23 -17.33 8.75
C HIS A 435 31.32 -18.37 8.96
N TRP A 436 32.44 -18.27 8.24
CA TRP A 436 33.52 -19.27 8.24
C TRP A 436 34.06 -19.60 9.64
N ASP A 437 34.09 -18.62 10.55
CA ASP A 437 34.60 -18.80 11.92
C ASP A 437 33.67 -19.65 12.82
N GLN A 438 32.45 -19.97 12.37
CA GLN A 438 31.53 -20.78 13.14
C GLN A 438 31.94 -22.27 13.15
N PRO A 439 31.86 -22.94 14.31
CA PRO A 439 32.21 -24.36 14.42
C PRO A 439 31.45 -25.25 13.43
N GLY A 440 32.18 -26.09 12.69
CA GLY A 440 31.60 -27.06 11.77
C GLY A 440 31.24 -26.53 10.38
N ILE A 441 31.16 -25.22 10.17
CA ILE A 441 30.89 -24.62 8.85
C ILE A 441 32.00 -24.92 7.83
N PRO A 442 33.32 -24.76 8.15
CA PRO A 442 34.39 -25.08 7.20
C PRO A 442 34.35 -26.53 6.71
N ALA A 443 34.13 -27.48 7.63
CA ALA A 443 34.05 -28.90 7.30
C ALA A 443 32.82 -29.23 6.44
N ALA A 444 31.66 -28.65 6.74
CA ALA A 444 30.45 -28.84 5.96
C ALA A 444 30.55 -28.21 4.55
N LEU A 445 31.14 -27.01 4.45
CA LEU A 445 31.40 -26.35 3.18
C LEU A 445 32.42 -27.12 2.32
N ALA A 446 33.51 -27.62 2.91
CA ALA A 446 34.48 -28.46 2.21
C ALA A 446 33.82 -29.71 1.62
N ARG A 447 32.96 -30.39 2.39
CA ARG A 447 32.18 -31.52 1.89
C ARG A 447 31.29 -31.12 0.72
N LEU A 448 30.55 -30.01 0.81
CA LEU A 448 29.73 -29.53 -0.29
C LEU A 448 30.57 -29.29 -1.56
N LEU A 449 31.71 -28.61 -1.44
CA LEU A 449 32.60 -28.27 -2.56
C LEU A 449 33.20 -29.49 -3.25
N VAL A 450 33.60 -30.52 -2.50
CA VAL A 450 34.10 -31.79 -3.08
C VAL A 450 33.04 -32.45 -3.98
N HIS A 451 31.76 -32.25 -3.65
CA HIS A 451 30.64 -32.81 -4.40
C HIS A 451 30.13 -31.88 -5.52
N LEU A 452 30.72 -30.70 -5.72
CA LEU A 452 30.37 -29.78 -6.81
C LEU A 452 31.33 -29.97 -8.00
N ARG A 453 30.78 -30.25 -9.19
CA ARG A 453 31.58 -30.24 -10.43
C ARG A 453 32.05 -28.81 -10.74
N PRO A 454 33.26 -28.63 -11.31
CA PRO A 454 33.80 -27.31 -11.65
C PRO A 454 32.84 -26.46 -12.49
N ALA A 455 32.08 -27.07 -13.41
CA ALA A 455 31.12 -26.38 -14.29
C ALA A 455 30.04 -25.56 -13.57
N HIS A 456 29.69 -25.91 -12.32
CA HIS A 456 28.69 -25.16 -11.52
C HIS A 456 29.29 -23.96 -10.76
N LEU A 457 30.63 -23.82 -10.78
CA LEU A 457 31.39 -22.72 -10.17
C LEU A 457 31.83 -21.68 -11.20
N TYR A 458 31.38 -21.76 -12.46
CA TYR A 458 31.95 -21.02 -13.60
C TYR A 458 31.28 -19.69 -13.97
N GLU A 459 30.36 -19.15 -13.18
CA GLU A 459 29.87 -17.77 -13.38
C GLU A 459 30.34 -16.83 -12.27
N ASP A 460 30.90 -15.69 -12.68
CA ASP A 460 31.70 -14.73 -11.92
C ASP A 460 30.98 -14.06 -10.73
N GLY A 461 30.93 -14.73 -9.58
CA GLY A 461 30.68 -14.11 -8.27
C GLY A 461 32.00 -13.75 -7.55
N PRO A 462 32.06 -12.64 -6.79
CA PRO A 462 33.27 -12.21 -6.07
C PRO A 462 33.79 -13.25 -5.04
N SER A 463 32.91 -14.00 -4.40
CA SER A 463 33.24 -15.02 -3.38
C SER A 463 33.87 -16.29 -3.97
N CYS A 464 33.42 -16.72 -5.16
CA CYS A 464 34.03 -17.82 -5.91
C CYS A 464 35.50 -17.54 -6.26
N ARG A 465 35.88 -16.27 -6.38
CA ARG A 465 37.26 -15.84 -6.69
C ARG A 465 38.18 -15.98 -5.47
N GLY A 466 37.71 -15.61 -4.28
CA GLY A 466 38.46 -15.78 -3.02
C GLY A 466 38.64 -17.26 -2.65
N LEU A 467 37.59 -18.06 -2.84
CA LEU A 467 37.62 -19.50 -2.58
C LEU A 467 38.57 -20.25 -3.53
N ARG A 468 38.67 -19.81 -4.80
CA ARG A 468 39.69 -20.30 -5.75
C ARG A 468 41.12 -19.96 -5.32
N GLN A 469 41.37 -18.77 -4.78
CA GLN A 469 42.70 -18.39 -4.29
C GLN A 469 43.10 -19.18 -3.05
N HIS A 470 42.15 -19.45 -2.14
CA HIS A 470 42.41 -20.19 -0.91
C HIS A 470 42.60 -21.70 -1.14
N LEU A 471 41.82 -22.30 -2.05
CA LEU A 471 42.05 -23.70 -2.47
C LEU A 471 43.33 -23.87 -3.29
N ALA A 472 43.75 -22.84 -4.04
CA ALA A 472 45.01 -22.86 -4.79
C ALA A 472 46.25 -22.60 -3.92
N SER A 473 46.11 -22.02 -2.72
CA SER A 473 47.23 -21.75 -1.81
C SER A 473 47.70 -22.98 -1.02
N GLY A 474 46.98 -24.10 -1.08
CA GLY A 474 47.47 -25.39 -0.54
C GLY A 474 47.58 -25.44 0.98
N ASP A 475 46.91 -24.55 1.71
CA ASP A 475 46.80 -24.67 3.16
C ASP A 475 45.86 -25.84 3.47
N ASN A 476 46.43 -26.90 4.04
CA ASN A 476 45.80 -28.20 4.26
C ASN A 476 44.45 -28.09 4.99
N LEU A 477 43.41 -28.64 4.37
CA LEU A 477 42.22 -29.15 5.05
C LEU A 477 42.59 -30.50 5.70
N GLU A 478 42.91 -30.48 7.00
CA GLU A 478 42.70 -31.63 7.89
C GLU A 478 41.32 -31.55 8.55
#